data_AF-A0A353CY13-F1
#
_entry.id   AF-A0A353CY13-F1
#
_cell.length_a   1.000
_cell.length_b   1.000
_cell.length_c   1.000
_cell.angle_alpha   90.00
_cell.angle_beta   90.00
_cell.angle_gamma   90.00
#
_symmetry.space_group_name_H-M   'P 1'
#
loop_
_entity.id
_entity.type
_entity.pdbx_description
1 polymer ?
#
loop_
_entity_poly.entity_id
_entity_poly.type
_entity_poly.pdbx_seq_one_letter_code
_entity_poly.pdbx_strand_id
1 'polypeptide(L)'
;MSVSNVTVNSFAEEAQMVVQIAANLGEYRQKSQWEKFERALMAMGMESREVAQHWQEIIPTKATNGFGNGQGVIDWNKIQCNTDLASRLGIILDSNKRPRNLLLYRLMELHFPDFFEVQVSGTIHMGGIASKGNPPQRRLVQFPKQPVGAAANGKVGSLSVHRVLRGFEPEQFPERVLRAAEPLCLALDKDIGLQLAELMIGCKMEIPKFKMAQQLARVISASSGGDPLTLVGAFCPDYTYEKTNDPHLPYRYTFEGVGDGVGLVAQQFVRIVPAISAFFRERGIEHRIVLGIGDFEADSEEVLRQVGLSRAEFLCRCQCSLDKFALAVPRELPLELEMFGEQRSKGRLRPYAEQVVAEMSNGRFGRMAELHDGLKEILARIPGQYRTFYERWYGRSMADLEVNQIVYQQGAEYAAVARIYQEDFGDNIVMLAGDRPEMHRFNAFYCLFPTLCAKRAY
;
A
#
# COMPACT_ATOMS: atom_id res chain seq x y z
N MET A 1 -17.33 -34.91 -33.43
CA MET A 1 -16.16 -34.11 -33.02
C MET A 1 -16.54 -32.63 -33.05
N SER A 2 -16.81 -32.05 -31.88
CA SER A 2 -16.25 -30.76 -31.43
C SER A 2 -16.85 -30.51 -30.05
N VAL A 3 -16.00 -30.59 -29.04
CA VAL A 3 -16.32 -30.14 -27.68
C VAL A 3 -16.25 -28.62 -27.75
N SER A 4 -17.39 -27.94 -27.72
CA SER A 4 -17.40 -26.48 -27.61
C SER A 4 -17.02 -26.11 -26.18
N ASN A 5 -15.91 -25.37 -26.07
CA ASN A 5 -15.35 -24.82 -24.85
C ASN A 5 -16.44 -24.25 -23.94
N VAL A 6 -16.55 -24.80 -22.72
CA VAL A 6 -17.21 -24.13 -21.62
C VAL A 6 -16.41 -22.86 -21.36
N THR A 7 -16.95 -21.71 -21.72
CA THR A 7 -16.49 -20.42 -21.21
C THR A 7 -16.60 -20.50 -19.70
N VAL A 8 -15.47 -20.65 -19.02
CA VAL A 8 -15.38 -20.40 -17.59
C VAL A 8 -15.69 -18.92 -17.44
N ASN A 9 -16.95 -18.58 -17.15
CA ASN A 9 -17.28 -17.25 -16.67
C ASN A 9 -16.44 -17.05 -15.41
N SER A 10 -15.69 -15.97 -15.38
CA SER A 10 -14.91 -15.63 -14.19
C SER A 10 -15.88 -15.39 -13.04
N PHE A 11 -15.52 -15.81 -11.82
CA PHE A 11 -16.33 -15.57 -10.64
C PHE A 11 -16.71 -14.09 -10.46
N ALA A 12 -15.87 -13.17 -10.92
CA ALA A 12 -16.16 -11.73 -11.00
C ALA A 12 -17.40 -11.40 -11.85
N GLU A 13 -17.60 -12.07 -13.00
CA GLU A 13 -18.77 -11.87 -13.87
C GLU A 13 -20.06 -12.38 -13.21
N GLU A 14 -19.99 -13.53 -12.53
CA GLU A 14 -21.12 -14.09 -11.79
C GLU A 14 -21.47 -13.20 -10.58
N ALA A 15 -20.47 -12.70 -9.85
CA ALA A 15 -20.69 -11.79 -8.73
C ALA A 15 -21.29 -10.45 -9.20
N GLN A 16 -20.88 -9.96 -10.37
CA GLN A 16 -21.46 -8.78 -10.99
C GLN A 16 -22.93 -8.99 -11.37
N MET A 17 -23.29 -10.19 -11.83
CA MET A 17 -24.68 -10.57 -12.09
C MET A 17 -25.52 -10.54 -10.79
N VAL A 18 -25.02 -11.08 -9.68
CA VAL A 18 -25.72 -11.05 -8.39
C VAL A 18 -25.99 -9.62 -7.92
N VAL A 19 -25.04 -8.71 -8.13
CA VAL A 19 -25.27 -7.30 -7.78
C VAL A 19 -26.24 -6.62 -8.73
N GLN A 20 -26.23 -6.95 -10.01
CA GLN A 20 -27.23 -6.44 -10.93
C GLN A 20 -28.64 -6.88 -10.51
N ILE A 21 -28.79 -8.12 -10.05
CA ILE A 21 -30.04 -8.63 -9.47
C ILE A 21 -30.42 -7.82 -8.22
N ALA A 22 -29.47 -7.58 -7.32
CA ALA A 22 -29.70 -6.77 -6.13
C ALA A 22 -30.13 -5.32 -6.48
N ALA A 23 -29.51 -4.70 -7.47
CA ALA A 23 -29.87 -3.37 -7.97
C ALA A 23 -31.32 -3.35 -8.50
N ASN A 24 -31.67 -4.33 -9.33
CA ASN A 24 -33.02 -4.47 -9.89
C ASN A 24 -34.07 -4.67 -8.77
N LEU A 25 -33.73 -5.42 -7.72
CA LEU A 25 -34.60 -5.62 -6.56
C LEU A 25 -34.81 -4.32 -5.77
N GLY A 26 -33.76 -3.52 -5.57
CA GLY A 26 -33.88 -2.18 -5.00
C GLY A 26 -34.80 -1.29 -5.82
N GLU A 27 -34.68 -1.32 -7.14
CA GLU A 27 -35.55 -0.57 -8.07
C GLU A 27 -37.01 -1.05 -8.00
N TYR A 28 -37.25 -2.37 -8.04
CA TYR A 28 -38.60 -2.93 -7.89
C TYR A 28 -39.22 -2.53 -6.56
N ARG A 29 -38.42 -2.51 -5.48
CA ARG A 29 -38.87 -2.06 -4.17
C ARG A 29 -39.26 -0.58 -4.18
N GLN A 30 -38.41 0.29 -4.72
CA GLN A 30 -38.69 1.73 -4.85
C GLN A 30 -39.96 2.01 -5.66
N LYS A 31 -40.20 1.24 -6.72
CA LYS A 31 -41.37 1.36 -7.60
C LYS A 31 -42.60 0.59 -7.08
N SER A 32 -42.55 0.02 -5.89
CA SER A 32 -43.62 -0.82 -5.31
C SER A 32 -44.05 -1.99 -6.20
N GLN A 33 -43.14 -2.54 -7.02
CA GLN A 33 -43.38 -3.66 -7.93
C GLN A 33 -43.17 -5.01 -7.24
N TRP A 34 -44.04 -5.33 -6.28
CA TRP A 34 -43.97 -6.57 -5.47
C TRP A 34 -43.82 -7.84 -6.32
N GLU A 35 -44.67 -8.05 -7.32
CA GLU A 35 -44.66 -9.29 -8.11
C GLU A 35 -43.34 -9.53 -8.87
N LYS A 36 -42.63 -8.46 -9.27
CA LYS A 36 -41.33 -8.59 -9.95
C LYS A 36 -40.22 -8.87 -8.95
N PHE A 37 -40.27 -8.23 -7.79
CA PHE A 37 -39.36 -8.49 -6.68
C PHE A 37 -39.49 -9.94 -6.20
N GLU A 38 -40.72 -10.40 -5.99
CA GLU A 38 -41.04 -11.75 -5.57
C GLU A 38 -40.58 -12.79 -6.60
N ARG A 39 -40.96 -12.62 -7.87
CA ARG A 39 -40.52 -13.54 -8.94
C ARG A 39 -39.01 -13.61 -9.06
N ALA A 40 -38.30 -12.48 -8.97
CA ALA A 40 -36.84 -12.45 -9.09
C ALA A 40 -36.15 -13.20 -7.95
N LEU A 41 -36.61 -13.04 -6.70
CA LEU A 41 -36.02 -13.76 -5.56
C LEU A 41 -36.40 -15.24 -5.53
N MET A 42 -37.64 -15.58 -5.88
CA MET A 42 -38.04 -16.99 -5.99
C MET A 42 -37.31 -17.71 -7.11
N ALA A 43 -37.04 -17.04 -8.24
CA ALA A 43 -36.21 -17.60 -9.31
C ALA A 43 -34.77 -17.91 -8.87
N MET A 44 -34.28 -17.20 -7.84
CA MET A 44 -32.99 -17.44 -7.21
C MET A 44 -33.05 -18.52 -6.10
N GLY A 45 -34.20 -19.16 -5.89
CA GLY A 45 -34.38 -20.21 -4.88
C GLY A 45 -34.79 -19.72 -3.49
N MET A 46 -35.23 -18.47 -3.35
CA MET A 46 -35.74 -17.94 -2.08
C MET A 46 -37.20 -18.33 -1.83
N GLU A 47 -37.53 -18.76 -0.62
CA GLU A 47 -38.90 -19.10 -0.22
C GLU A 47 -39.80 -17.86 -0.13
N SER A 48 -41.08 -17.97 -0.53
CA SER A 48 -42.00 -16.81 -0.58
C SER A 48 -42.13 -16.06 0.76
N ARG A 49 -42.05 -16.78 1.89
CA ARG A 49 -42.10 -16.17 3.23
C ARG A 49 -40.86 -15.30 3.52
N GLU A 50 -39.70 -15.72 3.05
CA GLU A 50 -38.44 -15.00 3.21
C GLU A 50 -38.41 -13.75 2.32
N VAL A 51 -38.90 -13.87 1.08
CA VAL A 51 -39.10 -12.75 0.15
C VAL A 51 -39.95 -11.65 0.79
N ALA A 52 -41.09 -12.03 1.38
CA ALA A 52 -42.00 -11.09 2.03
C ALA A 52 -41.34 -10.35 3.20
N GLN A 53 -40.46 -11.04 3.96
CA GLN A 53 -39.71 -10.41 5.04
C GLN A 53 -38.75 -9.35 4.50
N HIS A 54 -37.94 -9.68 3.49
CA HIS A 54 -36.99 -8.72 2.92
C HIS A 54 -37.67 -7.50 2.30
N TRP A 55 -38.83 -7.68 1.68
CA TRP A 55 -39.60 -6.55 1.16
C TRP A 55 -40.00 -5.56 2.24
N GLN A 56 -40.39 -6.04 3.42
CA GLN A 56 -40.76 -5.16 4.53
C GLN A 56 -39.53 -4.47 5.16
N GLU A 57 -38.40 -5.17 5.22
CA GLU A 57 -37.18 -4.67 5.85
C GLU A 57 -36.43 -3.64 4.99
N ILE A 58 -36.51 -3.74 3.65
CA ILE A 58 -35.91 -2.74 2.76
C ILE A 58 -36.67 -1.43 2.89
N ILE A 59 -35.99 -0.46 3.47
CA ILE A 59 -36.49 0.91 3.62
C ILE A 59 -36.29 1.60 2.28
N PRO A 60 -37.36 2.13 1.64
CA PRO A 60 -37.21 3.01 0.50
C PRO A 60 -36.39 4.21 0.95
N THR A 61 -35.12 4.28 0.57
CA THR A 61 -34.33 5.47 0.77
C THR A 61 -35.00 6.58 -0.04
N LYS A 62 -35.41 7.67 0.64
CA LYS A 62 -35.88 8.87 -0.06
C LYS A 62 -34.82 9.21 -1.09
N ALA A 63 -35.21 9.21 -2.36
CA ALA A 63 -34.34 9.43 -3.49
C ALA A 63 -33.32 10.53 -3.17
N THR A 64 -32.09 10.14 -2.85
CA THR A 64 -30.98 11.07 -2.89
C THR A 64 -30.84 11.46 -4.34
N ASN A 65 -31.35 12.64 -4.65
CA ASN A 65 -31.35 13.32 -5.94
C ASN A 65 -30.16 12.89 -6.81
N GLY A 66 -30.40 12.11 -7.87
CA GLY A 66 -29.39 11.88 -8.90
C GLY A 66 -29.51 10.61 -9.75
N PHE A 67 -30.11 9.53 -9.25
CA PHE A 67 -30.03 8.23 -9.96
C PHE A 67 -31.38 7.65 -10.40
N GLY A 68 -32.35 8.54 -10.67
CA GLY A 68 -33.55 8.21 -11.42
C GLY A 68 -33.31 8.47 -12.91
N ASN A 69 -32.86 7.45 -13.64
CA ASN A 69 -33.17 7.17 -15.05
C ASN A 69 -32.26 6.04 -15.58
N GLY A 70 -32.61 4.79 -15.28
CA GLY A 70 -32.51 3.66 -16.21
C GLY A 70 -31.16 3.19 -16.80
N GLN A 71 -30.02 3.85 -16.57
CA GLN A 71 -28.70 3.44 -17.09
C GLN A 71 -27.53 3.83 -16.16
N GLY A 72 -27.75 3.82 -14.84
CA GLY A 72 -26.69 4.11 -13.89
C GLY A 72 -25.72 2.94 -13.76
N VAL A 73 -24.72 2.86 -14.64
CA VAL A 73 -23.55 2.01 -14.41
C VAL A 73 -23.01 2.34 -13.03
N ILE A 74 -23.07 1.36 -12.12
CA ILE A 74 -22.47 1.49 -10.81
C ILE A 74 -20.97 1.70 -11.04
N ASP A 75 -20.48 2.89 -10.70
CA ASP A 75 -19.05 3.16 -10.72
C ASP A 75 -18.41 2.47 -9.51
N TRP A 76 -17.97 1.23 -9.73
CA TRP A 76 -17.37 0.35 -8.73
C TRP A 76 -16.15 0.97 -8.02
N ASN A 77 -15.46 1.88 -8.70
CA ASN A 77 -14.30 2.59 -8.14
C ASN A 77 -14.72 3.61 -7.08
N LYS A 78 -15.95 4.13 -7.15
CA LYS A 78 -16.51 5.09 -6.18
C LYS A 78 -17.16 4.43 -4.97
N ILE A 79 -17.26 3.10 -4.95
CA ILE A 79 -17.82 2.37 -3.82
C ILE A 79 -16.74 2.14 -2.77
N GLN A 80 -16.96 2.56 -1.53
CA GLN A 80 -15.94 2.51 -0.47
C GLN A 80 -16.12 1.34 0.52
N CYS A 81 -17.34 0.84 0.71
CA CYS A 81 -17.63 -0.26 1.64
C CYS A 81 -18.97 -0.93 1.31
N ASN A 82 -19.31 -2.00 2.05
CA ASN A 82 -20.60 -2.69 1.89
C ASN A 82 -21.81 -1.78 2.15
N THR A 83 -21.73 -0.84 3.09
CA THR A 83 -22.83 0.10 3.37
C THR A 83 -23.05 1.07 2.22
N ASP A 84 -21.97 1.57 1.62
CA ASP A 84 -22.02 2.44 0.44
C ASP A 84 -22.56 1.70 -0.79
N LEU A 85 -22.11 0.45 -1.02
CA LEU A 85 -22.64 -0.42 -2.06
C LEU A 85 -24.15 -0.59 -1.92
N ALA A 86 -24.62 -1.00 -0.75
CA ALA A 86 -26.03 -1.29 -0.53
C ALA A 86 -26.88 -0.01 -0.59
N SER A 87 -26.39 1.10 -0.07
CA SER A 87 -27.01 2.42 -0.24
C SER A 87 -27.20 2.79 -1.71
N ARG A 88 -26.17 2.59 -2.53
CA ARG A 88 -26.22 2.86 -3.98
C ARG A 88 -27.14 1.91 -4.73
N LEU A 89 -27.28 0.67 -4.24
CA LEU A 89 -28.26 -0.30 -4.74
C LEU A 89 -29.68 -0.04 -4.24
N GLY A 90 -29.90 0.95 -3.36
CA GLY A 90 -31.21 1.20 -2.75
C GLY A 90 -31.62 0.16 -1.70
N ILE A 91 -30.67 -0.58 -1.14
CA ILE A 91 -30.85 -1.66 -0.17
C ILE A 91 -30.28 -1.19 1.18
N ILE A 92 -31.04 -0.40 1.96
CA ILE A 92 -30.64 0.00 3.32
C ILE A 92 -31.59 -0.62 4.35
N LEU A 93 -31.03 -1.37 5.30
CA LEU A 93 -31.72 -1.97 6.44
C LEU A 93 -31.16 -1.34 7.73
N ASP A 94 -31.90 -0.48 8.44
CA ASP A 94 -31.44 0.23 9.67
C ASP A 94 -32.44 0.03 10.85
N SER A 95 -32.14 0.12 12.16
CA SER A 95 -30.94 0.42 12.98
C SER A 95 -30.93 -0.46 14.25
N ASN A 96 -29.74 -0.62 14.88
CA ASN A 96 -29.48 -1.15 16.24
C ASN A 96 -28.85 -2.55 16.38
N LYS A 97 -27.71 -2.71 15.68
CA LYS A 97 -26.61 -3.68 15.88
C LYS A 97 -26.85 -5.11 15.36
N ARG A 98 -26.76 -5.27 14.04
CA ARG A 98 -26.49 -6.50 13.24
C ARG A 98 -25.88 -6.11 11.87
N PRO A 99 -25.29 -7.03 11.07
CA PRO A 99 -24.65 -6.70 9.79
C PRO A 99 -25.62 -6.00 8.84
N ARG A 100 -25.19 -4.88 8.27
CA ARG A 100 -26.05 -3.85 7.66
C ARG A 100 -26.79 -4.26 6.37
N ASN A 101 -26.52 -5.44 5.79
CA ASN A 101 -26.98 -5.81 4.43
C ASN A 101 -27.36 -7.30 4.28
N LEU A 102 -28.44 -7.76 4.91
CA LEU A 102 -28.85 -9.17 4.92
C LEU A 102 -29.30 -9.69 3.53
N LEU A 103 -29.98 -8.86 2.72
CA LEU A 103 -30.48 -9.29 1.41
C LEU A 103 -29.35 -9.57 0.40
N LEU A 104 -28.40 -8.64 0.25
CA LEU A 104 -27.26 -8.83 -0.65
C LEU A 104 -26.44 -10.05 -0.24
N TYR A 105 -26.29 -10.26 1.07
CA TYR A 105 -25.64 -11.44 1.61
C TYR A 105 -26.37 -12.73 1.24
N ARG A 106 -27.70 -12.75 1.41
CA ARG A 106 -28.54 -13.90 1.08
C ARG A 106 -28.56 -14.21 -0.42
N LEU A 107 -28.54 -13.18 -1.26
CA LEU A 107 -28.40 -13.35 -2.72
C LEU A 107 -27.07 -14.00 -3.09
N MET A 108 -25.98 -13.60 -2.45
CA MET A 108 -24.66 -14.22 -2.64
C MET A 108 -24.63 -15.66 -2.14
N GLU A 109 -25.28 -15.97 -1.02
CA GLU A 109 -25.41 -17.34 -0.50
C GLU A 109 -26.21 -18.24 -1.45
N LEU A 110 -27.32 -17.75 -2.00
CA LEU A 110 -28.13 -18.53 -2.94
C LEU A 110 -27.39 -18.80 -4.26
N HIS A 111 -26.58 -17.85 -4.72
CA HIS A 111 -25.88 -17.97 -5.99
C HIS A 111 -24.54 -18.70 -5.88
N PHE A 112 -23.88 -18.58 -4.72
CA PHE A 112 -22.61 -19.23 -4.42
C PHE A 112 -22.74 -20.03 -3.11
N PRO A 113 -23.54 -21.12 -3.11
CA PRO A 113 -23.87 -21.87 -1.89
C PRO A 113 -22.62 -22.45 -1.21
N ASP A 114 -21.61 -22.84 -1.99
CA ASP A 114 -20.35 -23.39 -1.48
C ASP A 114 -19.44 -22.30 -0.84
N PHE A 115 -19.76 -21.03 -1.07
CA PHE A 115 -19.00 -19.89 -0.56
C PHE A 115 -19.42 -19.47 0.85
N PHE A 116 -20.66 -19.79 1.23
CA PHE A 116 -21.28 -19.39 2.48
C PHE A 116 -22.06 -20.57 3.08
N GLU A 117 -21.40 -21.50 3.78
CA GLU A 117 -22.13 -22.41 4.67
C GLU A 117 -22.50 -21.65 5.95
N VAL A 118 -23.76 -21.22 6.10
CA VAL A 118 -24.25 -20.50 7.30
C VAL A 118 -25.18 -21.38 8.11
N GLN A 119 -24.99 -21.44 9.43
CA GLN A 119 -26.06 -21.87 10.34
C GLN A 119 -26.66 -20.65 11.04
N VAL A 120 -27.90 -20.33 10.68
CA VAL A 120 -28.71 -19.37 11.44
C VAL A 120 -29.35 -20.12 12.61
N SER A 121 -28.82 -19.96 13.82
CA SER A 121 -29.46 -20.50 15.03
C SER A 121 -30.15 -19.39 15.83
N GLY A 122 -31.39 -19.68 16.25
CA GLY A 122 -32.21 -18.80 17.09
C GLY A 122 -33.70 -18.90 16.77
N THR A 123 -34.53 -19.05 17.81
CA THR A 123 -35.98 -19.17 17.67
C THR A 123 -36.67 -17.86 17.28
N ILE A 124 -37.90 -18.00 16.81
CA ILE A 124 -38.77 -16.95 16.23
C ILE A 124 -39.21 -15.95 17.31
N HIS A 125 -39.29 -14.67 16.94
CA HIS A 125 -39.81 -13.61 17.82
C HIS A 125 -41.25 -13.90 18.27
N MET A 126 -41.49 -13.87 19.59
CA MET A 126 -42.83 -13.64 20.14
C MET A 126 -43.20 -12.16 19.99
N GLY A 127 -44.43 -11.89 19.56
CA GLY A 127 -44.92 -10.53 19.31
C GLY A 127 -45.15 -9.69 20.56
N GLY A 128 -44.85 -8.39 20.42
CA GLY A 128 -45.33 -7.17 21.13
C GLY A 128 -45.62 -7.18 22.64
N ILE A 129 -46.40 -8.12 23.16
CA ILE A 129 -46.86 -8.11 24.55
C ILE A 129 -45.90 -8.90 25.46
N ALA A 130 -45.21 -9.90 24.93
CA ALA A 130 -44.33 -10.79 25.71
C ALA A 130 -42.92 -10.22 26.01
N SER A 131 -42.60 -9.00 25.57
CA SER A 131 -41.26 -8.39 25.70
C SER A 131 -41.13 -7.39 26.86
N LYS A 132 -42.18 -7.11 27.62
CA LYS A 132 -42.09 -6.25 28.81
C LYS A 132 -41.35 -6.99 29.94
N GLY A 133 -40.06 -6.70 30.09
CA GLY A 133 -39.26 -7.11 31.27
C GLY A 133 -38.03 -7.96 30.99
N ASN A 134 -37.75 -8.35 29.74
CA ASN A 134 -36.53 -9.09 29.40
C ASN A 134 -35.67 -8.32 28.38
N PRO A 135 -34.34 -8.18 28.60
CA PRO A 135 -33.46 -7.51 27.66
C PRO A 135 -33.40 -8.28 26.33
N PRO A 136 -33.30 -7.59 25.18
CA PRO A 136 -33.32 -8.22 23.86
C PRO A 136 -32.14 -9.17 23.69
N GLN A 137 -32.42 -10.48 23.65
CA GLN A 137 -31.43 -11.49 23.31
C GLN A 137 -31.24 -11.53 21.79
N ARG A 138 -29.97 -11.47 21.36
CA ARG A 138 -29.56 -11.32 19.96
C ARG A 138 -29.50 -12.69 19.28
N ARG A 139 -30.07 -12.83 18.07
CA ARG A 139 -29.70 -13.91 17.15
C ARG A 139 -28.22 -13.73 16.78
N LEU A 140 -27.47 -14.80 16.94
CA LEU A 140 -26.07 -14.89 16.59
C LEU A 140 -26.00 -15.64 15.25
N VAL A 141 -25.53 -14.98 14.20
CA VAL A 141 -25.18 -15.68 12.96
C VAL A 141 -23.80 -16.27 13.19
N GLN A 142 -23.72 -17.60 13.28
CA GLN A 142 -22.45 -18.31 13.41
C GLN A 142 -22.14 -19.01 12.08
N PHE A 143 -20.92 -18.77 11.60
CA PHE A 143 -20.39 -19.43 10.41
C PHE A 143 -19.76 -20.77 10.84
N PRO A 144 -20.30 -21.93 10.45
CA PRO A 144 -19.70 -23.24 10.76
C PRO A 144 -18.37 -23.48 10.03
N LYS A 145 -18.16 -22.89 8.85
CA LYS A 145 -16.88 -22.90 8.12
C LYS A 145 -16.57 -21.50 7.60
N GLN A 146 -15.36 -21.02 7.86
CA GLN A 146 -14.88 -19.83 7.16
C GLN A 146 -14.63 -20.19 5.69
N PRO A 147 -14.73 -19.23 4.75
CA PRO A 147 -14.16 -19.44 3.42
C PRO A 147 -12.69 -19.76 3.64
N VAL A 148 -12.20 -20.79 2.94
CA VAL A 148 -10.91 -21.49 3.12
C VAL A 148 -10.96 -22.66 4.10
N GLY A 149 -10.73 -23.86 3.54
CA GLY A 149 -10.60 -25.12 4.25
C GLY A 149 -9.59 -25.08 5.40
N ALA A 150 -9.89 -25.90 6.41
CA ALA A 150 -9.25 -25.93 7.71
C ALA A 150 -7.71 -25.98 7.72
N ALA A 151 -7.12 -25.19 8.62
CA ALA A 151 -6.29 -25.77 9.67
C ALA A 151 -6.63 -25.11 11.01
N ALA A 152 -6.92 -25.97 11.99
CA ALA A 152 -7.33 -25.61 13.32
C ALA A 152 -6.28 -24.78 14.06
N ASN A 153 -6.76 -23.86 14.91
CA ASN A 153 -6.04 -22.95 15.80
C ASN A 153 -5.60 -21.61 15.19
N GLY A 154 -6.48 -20.59 15.30
CA GLY A 154 -6.07 -19.18 15.25
C GLY A 154 -6.73 -18.32 14.17
N LYS A 155 -7.99 -17.93 14.42
CA LYS A 155 -8.79 -16.86 13.79
C LYS A 155 -8.21 -16.16 12.54
N VAL A 156 -8.56 -16.66 11.36
CA VAL A 156 -8.50 -15.94 10.07
C VAL A 156 -9.72 -15.01 9.96
N GLY A 157 -9.57 -13.83 9.32
CA GLY A 157 -10.64 -12.83 9.16
C GLY A 157 -11.33 -12.93 7.80
N SER A 158 -12.66 -12.76 7.76
CA SER A 158 -13.47 -12.81 6.54
C SER A 158 -13.33 -11.56 5.66
N LEU A 159 -13.35 -11.71 4.33
CA LEU A 159 -13.40 -10.61 3.37
C LEU A 159 -14.82 -10.05 3.19
N SER A 160 -14.93 -8.75 2.89
CA SER A 160 -16.19 -8.08 2.60
C SER A 160 -16.60 -8.26 1.13
N VAL A 161 -17.89 -8.48 0.85
CA VAL A 161 -18.51 -8.56 -0.50
C VAL A 161 -18.06 -7.45 -1.45
N HIS A 162 -17.84 -6.22 -0.97
CA HIS A 162 -17.27 -5.12 -1.74
C HIS A 162 -15.92 -5.44 -2.41
N ARG A 163 -15.05 -6.23 -1.77
CA ARG A 163 -13.71 -6.57 -2.31
C ARG A 163 -13.81 -7.62 -3.40
N VAL A 164 -14.67 -8.61 -3.20
CA VAL A 164 -15.06 -9.63 -4.18
C VAL A 164 -15.52 -8.97 -5.49
N LEU A 165 -16.35 -7.93 -5.39
CA LEU A 165 -16.90 -7.21 -6.54
C LEU A 165 -15.91 -6.29 -7.26
N ARG A 166 -14.77 -5.99 -6.65
CA ARG A 166 -13.64 -5.33 -7.32
C ARG A 166 -12.69 -6.33 -8.00
N GLY A 167 -13.10 -7.59 -8.12
CA GLY A 167 -12.29 -8.66 -8.71
C GLY A 167 -11.22 -9.23 -7.79
N PHE A 168 -11.28 -8.94 -6.47
CA PHE A 168 -10.40 -9.57 -5.49
C PHE A 168 -11.00 -10.88 -5.02
N GLU A 169 -10.50 -11.99 -5.54
CA GLU A 169 -10.90 -13.33 -5.10
C GLU A 169 -10.57 -13.54 -3.61
N PRO A 170 -11.36 -14.30 -2.83
CA PRO A 170 -11.03 -14.59 -1.44
C PRO A 170 -9.70 -15.32 -1.25
N GLU A 171 -9.25 -16.00 -2.30
CA GLU A 171 -7.99 -16.71 -2.41
C GLU A 171 -6.80 -15.76 -2.68
N GLN A 172 -7.05 -14.48 -3.01
CA GLN A 172 -6.05 -13.55 -3.53
C GLN A 172 -5.37 -12.64 -2.48
N PHE A 173 -5.44 -12.96 -1.20
CA PHE A 173 -4.29 -12.66 -0.34
C PHE A 173 -3.46 -13.93 -0.27
N PRO A 174 -2.53 -14.15 -1.22
CA PRO A 174 -1.70 -15.34 -1.14
C PRO A 174 -1.07 -15.32 0.25
N GLU A 175 -1.05 -16.46 0.93
CA GLU A 175 -0.66 -16.57 2.35
C GLU A 175 0.60 -15.77 2.71
N ARG A 176 1.51 -15.65 1.75
CA ARG A 176 2.69 -14.76 1.77
C ARG A 176 2.38 -13.30 2.15
N VAL A 177 1.26 -12.72 1.73
CA VAL A 177 0.84 -11.34 2.01
C VAL A 177 0.34 -11.21 3.43
N LEU A 178 -0.48 -12.13 3.91
CA LEU A 178 -0.94 -12.14 5.30
C LEU A 178 0.24 -12.33 6.26
N ARG A 179 1.14 -13.28 5.95
CA ARG A 179 2.39 -13.47 6.70
C ARG A 179 3.30 -12.24 6.62
N ALA A 180 3.46 -11.63 5.43
CA ALA A 180 4.27 -10.43 5.28
C ALA A 180 3.68 -9.22 6.01
N ALA A 181 2.36 -9.11 6.10
CA ALA A 181 1.65 -7.99 6.74
C ALA A 181 1.64 -8.07 8.28
N GLU A 182 1.93 -9.23 8.87
CA GLU A 182 1.88 -9.44 10.32
C GLU A 182 2.59 -8.35 11.13
N PRO A 183 3.83 -7.89 10.79
CA PRO A 183 4.48 -6.81 11.51
C PRO A 183 3.68 -5.51 11.53
N LEU A 184 3.06 -5.15 10.41
CA LEU A 184 2.22 -3.96 10.29
C LEU A 184 0.91 -4.13 11.05
N CYS A 185 0.26 -5.29 10.95
CA CYS A 185 -0.99 -5.59 11.67
C CYS A 185 -0.83 -5.65 13.19
N LEU A 186 0.36 -5.97 13.70
CA LEU A 186 0.65 -5.96 15.13
C LEU A 186 1.02 -4.56 15.64
N ALA A 187 1.70 -3.77 14.81
CA ALA A 187 2.11 -2.41 15.18
C ALA A 187 0.98 -1.38 15.03
N LEU A 188 0.11 -1.58 14.04
CA LEU A 188 -1.04 -0.73 13.70
C LEU A 188 -2.34 -1.44 14.07
N ASP A 189 -3.47 -0.75 13.93
CA ASP A 189 -4.77 -1.43 13.84
C ASP A 189 -4.75 -2.45 12.69
N LYS A 190 -5.40 -3.60 12.88
CA LYS A 190 -5.37 -4.73 11.94
C LYS A 190 -5.81 -4.32 10.53
N ASP A 191 -6.86 -3.50 10.41
CA ASP A 191 -7.39 -3.10 9.12
C ASP A 191 -6.45 -2.10 8.44
N ILE A 192 -5.85 -1.19 9.21
CA ILE A 192 -4.85 -0.24 8.71
C ILE A 192 -3.58 -0.98 8.25
N GLY A 193 -3.09 -1.93 9.05
CA GLY A 193 -1.91 -2.73 8.75
C GLY A 193 -2.06 -3.54 7.47
N LEU A 194 -3.22 -4.18 7.27
CA LEU A 194 -3.53 -4.93 6.05
C LEU A 194 -3.61 -4.02 4.82
N GLN A 195 -4.30 -2.88 4.92
CA GLN A 195 -4.42 -1.93 3.80
C GLN A 195 -3.06 -1.34 3.41
N LEU A 196 -2.23 -1.02 4.40
CA LEU A 196 -0.87 -0.54 4.14
C LEU A 196 -0.02 -1.63 3.49
N ALA A 197 -0.08 -2.87 3.98
CA ALA A 197 0.66 -3.98 3.38
C ALA A 197 0.23 -4.22 1.93
N GLU A 198 -1.06 -4.18 1.64
CA GLU A 198 -1.61 -4.29 0.30
C GLU A 198 -1.12 -3.17 -0.63
N LEU A 199 -1.17 -1.92 -0.16
CA LEU A 199 -0.61 -0.78 -0.88
C LEU A 199 0.87 -0.99 -1.19
N MET A 200 1.65 -1.39 -0.19
CA MET A 200 3.09 -1.61 -0.34
C MET A 200 3.38 -2.73 -1.34
N ILE A 201 2.61 -3.82 -1.32
CA ILE A 201 2.74 -4.91 -2.31
C ILE A 201 2.37 -4.44 -3.71
N GLY A 202 1.25 -3.74 -3.86
CA GLY A 202 0.80 -3.18 -5.14
C GLY A 202 1.81 -2.18 -5.71
N CYS A 203 2.44 -1.40 -4.83
CA CYS A 203 3.51 -0.46 -5.18
C CYS A 203 4.89 -1.11 -5.30
N LYS A 204 4.99 -2.44 -5.19
CA LYS A 204 6.24 -3.23 -5.21
C LYS A 204 7.28 -2.67 -4.22
N MET A 205 6.88 -2.53 -2.96
CA MET A 205 7.72 -2.08 -1.84
C MET A 205 8.04 -3.24 -0.89
N GLU A 206 9.03 -3.05 -0.03
CA GLU A 206 9.34 -3.97 1.06
C GLU A 206 8.41 -3.73 2.24
N ILE A 207 7.84 -4.81 2.80
CA ILE A 207 7.06 -4.70 4.03
C ILE A 207 8.01 -4.51 5.22
N PRO A 208 7.80 -3.48 6.06
CA PRO A 208 8.66 -3.23 7.21
C PRO A 208 8.66 -4.40 8.18
N LYS A 209 9.83 -4.72 8.74
CA LYS A 209 9.95 -5.65 9.87
C LYS A 209 9.37 -5.04 11.14
N PHE A 210 9.14 -5.86 12.16
CA PHE A 210 8.44 -5.48 13.40
C PHE A 210 8.92 -4.16 14.04
N LYS A 211 10.22 -3.99 14.28
CA LYS A 211 10.78 -2.76 14.85
C LYS A 211 10.53 -1.52 13.98
N MET A 212 10.64 -1.67 12.67
CA MET A 212 10.37 -0.60 11.70
C MET A 212 8.88 -0.28 11.61
N ALA A 213 8.02 -1.30 11.62
CA ALA A 213 6.57 -1.17 11.68
C ALA A 213 6.12 -0.44 12.95
N GLN A 214 6.77 -0.69 14.10
CA GLN A 214 6.52 0.04 15.34
C GLN A 214 6.87 1.53 15.24
N GLN A 215 8.00 1.89 14.61
CA GLN A 215 8.31 3.31 14.38
C GLN A 215 7.31 3.96 13.42
N LEU A 216 6.89 3.24 12.39
CA LEU A 216 5.88 3.72 11.45
C LEU A 216 4.55 3.95 12.17
N ALA A 217 4.14 3.04 13.04
CA ALA A 217 2.93 3.19 13.85
C ALA A 217 2.97 4.40 14.78
N ARG A 218 4.13 4.69 15.38
CA ARG A 218 4.32 5.90 16.20
C ARG A 218 4.11 7.18 15.37
N VAL A 219 4.73 7.26 14.21
CA VAL A 219 4.60 8.41 13.29
C VAL A 219 3.15 8.57 12.80
N ILE A 220 2.50 7.48 12.39
CA ILE A 220 1.09 7.51 11.96
C ILE A 220 0.17 7.93 13.12
N SER A 221 0.42 7.45 14.33
CA SER A 221 -0.38 7.80 15.51
C SER A 221 -0.21 9.27 15.91
N ALA A 222 1.02 9.79 15.91
CA ALA A 222 1.29 11.21 16.15
C ALA A 222 0.57 12.08 15.12
N SER A 223 0.65 11.68 13.84
CA SER A 223 0.02 12.43 12.76
C SER A 223 -1.50 12.40 12.79
N SER A 224 -2.08 11.29 13.25
CA SER A 224 -3.52 11.20 13.51
C SER A 224 -3.96 12.08 14.69
N GLY A 225 -3.03 12.45 15.56
CA GLY A 225 -3.23 13.39 16.67
C GLY A 225 -3.06 14.87 16.29
N GLY A 226 -2.69 15.17 15.04
CA GLY A 226 -2.53 16.53 14.52
C GLY A 226 -1.10 16.93 14.19
N ASP A 227 -0.10 16.09 14.47
CA ASP A 227 1.29 16.40 14.10
C ASP A 227 1.49 16.28 12.57
N PRO A 228 2.12 17.24 11.90
CA PRO A 228 2.31 17.17 10.45
C PRO A 228 3.28 16.02 10.10
N LEU A 229 2.87 15.16 9.17
CA LEU A 229 3.73 14.09 8.64
C LEU A 229 4.62 14.62 7.51
N THR A 230 5.94 14.41 7.59
CA THR A 230 6.84 14.70 6.48
C THR A 230 7.37 13.39 5.88
N LEU A 231 7.04 13.14 4.61
CA LEU A 231 7.68 12.08 3.83
C LEU A 231 8.92 12.66 3.18
N VAL A 232 10.11 12.15 3.50
CA VAL A 232 11.36 12.66 2.92
C VAL A 232 12.07 11.57 2.13
N GLY A 233 12.83 11.94 1.12
CA GLY A 233 13.63 10.99 0.37
C GLY A 233 14.64 11.67 -0.53
N ALA A 234 15.53 10.87 -1.10
CA ALA A 234 16.38 11.31 -2.19
C ALA A 234 16.51 10.19 -3.22
N PHE A 235 16.67 10.55 -4.49
CA PHE A 235 16.94 9.61 -5.57
C PHE A 235 18.16 10.04 -6.39
N CYS A 236 18.76 9.05 -7.05
CA CYS A 236 19.91 9.26 -7.90
C CYS A 236 19.53 9.93 -9.23
N PRO A 237 20.49 10.56 -9.93
CA PRO A 237 20.33 11.04 -11.30
C PRO A 237 19.92 9.95 -12.30
N ASP A 238 19.55 10.38 -13.51
CA ASP A 238 19.23 9.52 -14.65
C ASP A 238 20.50 8.85 -15.24
N TYR A 239 21.21 8.06 -14.44
CA TYR A 239 22.38 7.32 -14.91
C TYR A 239 22.03 6.40 -16.05
N THR A 240 22.92 6.30 -17.05
CA THR A 240 22.76 5.37 -18.15
C THR A 240 22.69 3.92 -17.67
N TYR A 241 21.85 3.15 -18.34
CA TYR A 241 21.59 1.76 -18.03
C TYR A 241 21.36 0.97 -19.31
N GLU A 242 21.57 -0.34 -19.22
CA GLU A 242 21.24 -1.29 -20.28
C GLU A 242 20.14 -2.23 -19.80
N LYS A 243 19.35 -2.74 -20.75
CA LYS A 243 18.38 -3.80 -20.49
C LYS A 243 19.12 -5.14 -20.42
N THR A 244 18.80 -5.96 -19.42
CA THR A 244 19.33 -7.32 -19.31
C THR A 244 18.28 -8.36 -19.70
N ASN A 245 18.73 -9.60 -19.93
CA ASN A 245 17.85 -10.74 -20.17
C ASN A 245 17.38 -11.42 -18.87
N ASP A 246 17.80 -10.93 -17.69
CA ASP A 246 17.40 -11.47 -16.39
C ASP A 246 16.09 -10.80 -15.93
N PRO A 247 14.97 -11.55 -15.80
CA PRO A 247 13.70 -10.99 -15.32
C PRO A 247 13.76 -10.48 -13.87
N HIS A 248 14.77 -10.87 -13.09
CA HIS A 248 15.00 -10.39 -11.73
C HIS A 248 15.89 -9.14 -11.67
N LEU A 249 16.61 -8.83 -12.77
CA LEU A 249 17.43 -7.64 -12.92
C LEU A 249 17.25 -7.04 -14.32
N PRO A 250 16.05 -6.56 -14.69
CA PRO A 250 15.72 -6.18 -16.07
C PRO A 250 16.57 -5.02 -16.58
N TYR A 251 17.14 -4.20 -15.69
CA TYR A 251 18.07 -3.15 -16.04
C TYR A 251 19.29 -3.15 -15.15
N ARG A 252 20.40 -2.69 -15.71
CA ARG A 252 21.70 -2.61 -15.06
C ARG A 252 22.37 -1.30 -15.43
N TYR A 253 22.78 -0.54 -14.42
CA TYR A 253 23.51 0.72 -14.65
C TYR A 253 24.85 0.46 -15.34
N THR A 254 25.14 1.25 -16.37
CA THR A 254 26.46 1.28 -17.01
C THR A 254 27.33 2.40 -16.46
N PHE A 255 26.73 3.49 -15.95
CA PHE A 255 27.42 4.67 -15.44
C PHE A 255 28.34 5.35 -16.46
N GLU A 256 28.09 5.13 -17.75
CA GLU A 256 28.85 5.75 -18.85
C GLU A 256 28.33 7.17 -19.18
N GLY A 257 27.24 7.59 -18.55
CA GLY A 257 26.68 8.92 -18.70
C GLY A 257 25.56 9.18 -17.71
N VAL A 258 25.09 10.43 -17.71
CA VAL A 258 23.90 10.87 -16.98
C VAL A 258 22.96 11.47 -18.01
N GLY A 259 21.77 10.91 -18.19
CA GLY A 259 20.71 11.49 -18.99
C GLY A 259 20.13 12.74 -18.34
N ASP A 260 19.07 13.28 -18.94
CA ASP A 260 18.31 14.41 -18.42
C ASP A 260 16.85 14.00 -18.16
N GLY A 261 16.55 12.70 -18.21
CA GLY A 261 15.22 12.09 -18.11
C GLY A 261 14.76 11.83 -16.68
N VAL A 262 13.67 11.08 -16.54
CA VAL A 262 13.28 10.51 -15.23
C VAL A 262 14.06 9.21 -15.03
N GLY A 263 15.08 9.28 -14.18
CA GLY A 263 15.96 8.15 -13.88
C GLY A 263 15.24 6.92 -13.31
N LEU A 264 15.86 5.75 -13.44
CA LEU A 264 15.27 4.48 -12.99
C LEU A 264 14.73 4.57 -11.56
N VAL A 265 15.55 4.98 -10.58
CA VAL A 265 15.08 5.12 -9.20
C VAL A 265 13.91 6.10 -9.10
N ALA A 266 14.00 7.25 -9.76
CA ALA A 266 12.92 8.26 -9.76
C ALA A 266 11.61 7.70 -10.34
N GLN A 267 11.64 6.84 -11.35
CA GLN A 267 10.43 6.18 -11.88
C GLN A 267 9.70 5.33 -10.81
N GLN A 268 10.44 4.77 -9.83
CA GLN A 268 9.82 4.10 -8.69
C GLN A 268 9.01 5.08 -7.84
N PHE A 269 9.54 6.28 -7.60
CA PHE A 269 8.86 7.32 -6.84
C PHE A 269 7.64 7.86 -7.59
N VAL A 270 7.68 7.97 -8.92
CA VAL A 270 6.50 8.34 -9.74
C VAL A 270 5.32 7.41 -9.46
N ARG A 271 5.58 6.11 -9.28
CA ARG A 271 4.54 5.12 -8.94
C ARG A 271 4.12 5.20 -7.46
N ILE A 272 5.08 5.31 -6.56
CA ILE A 272 4.87 5.11 -5.11
C ILE A 272 4.25 6.34 -4.45
N VAL A 273 4.75 7.53 -4.77
CA VAL A 273 4.40 8.77 -4.07
C VAL A 273 2.90 9.09 -4.17
N PRO A 274 2.23 8.98 -5.34
CA PRO A 274 0.80 9.23 -5.43
C PRO A 274 -0.03 8.27 -4.57
N ALA A 275 0.33 6.98 -4.56
CA ALA A 275 -0.38 5.97 -3.80
C ALA A 275 -0.25 6.19 -2.29
N ILE A 276 0.97 6.47 -1.81
CA ILE A 276 1.21 6.78 -0.39
C ILE A 276 0.47 8.06 0.02
N SER A 277 0.51 9.11 -0.81
CA SER A 277 -0.21 10.36 -0.52
C SER A 277 -1.72 10.12 -0.41
N ALA A 278 -2.30 9.35 -1.33
CA ALA A 278 -3.71 8.98 -1.30
C ALA A 278 -4.06 8.23 -0.01
N PHE A 279 -3.23 7.25 0.40
CA PHE A 279 -3.45 6.47 1.62
C PHE A 279 -3.53 7.35 2.87
N PHE A 280 -2.64 8.33 3.03
CA PHE A 280 -2.67 9.26 4.16
C PHE A 280 -3.84 10.24 4.08
N ARG A 281 -4.13 10.76 2.87
CA ARG A 281 -5.24 11.70 2.65
C ARG A 281 -6.60 11.08 2.96
N GLU A 282 -6.84 9.85 2.54
CA GLU A 282 -8.07 9.10 2.82
C GLU A 282 -8.33 8.90 4.33
N ARG A 283 -7.28 9.03 5.16
CA ARG A 283 -7.33 8.92 6.61
C ARG A 283 -7.34 10.27 7.32
N GLY A 284 -7.39 11.37 6.58
CA GLY A 284 -7.33 12.71 7.13
C GLY A 284 -5.98 13.07 7.74
N ILE A 285 -4.90 12.36 7.36
CA ILE A 285 -3.54 12.67 7.81
C ILE A 285 -2.97 13.76 6.91
N GLU A 286 -2.76 14.95 7.48
CA GLU A 286 -2.02 16.03 6.84
C GLU A 286 -0.56 15.62 6.65
N HIS A 287 -0.07 15.77 5.43
CA HIS A 287 1.31 15.41 5.11
C HIS A 287 1.86 16.29 4.00
N ARG A 288 3.19 16.42 4.01
CA ARG A 288 3.99 16.95 2.90
C ARG A 288 5.04 15.95 2.48
N ILE A 289 5.55 16.11 1.28
CA ILE A 289 6.51 15.22 0.65
C ILE A 289 7.69 16.05 0.17
N VAL A 290 8.90 15.76 0.64
CA VAL A 290 10.12 16.44 0.25
C VAL A 290 11.06 15.44 -0.40
N LEU A 291 11.25 15.53 -1.71
CA LEU A 291 12.16 14.64 -2.44
C LEU A 291 13.31 15.41 -3.05
N GLY A 292 14.52 14.95 -2.74
CA GLY A 292 15.75 15.47 -3.33
C GLY A 292 16.23 14.63 -4.50
N ILE A 293 16.95 15.25 -5.44
CA ILE A 293 17.96 14.55 -6.24
C ILE A 293 19.31 14.79 -5.57
N GLY A 294 19.99 13.70 -5.20
CA GLY A 294 21.30 13.76 -4.53
C GLY A 294 22.41 14.04 -5.54
N ASP A 295 23.30 14.97 -5.20
CA ASP A 295 24.42 15.42 -6.05
C ASP A 295 25.79 15.23 -5.36
N PHE A 296 25.93 14.19 -4.54
CA PHE A 296 27.16 13.97 -3.78
C PHE A 296 28.32 13.55 -4.68
N GLU A 297 28.00 13.02 -5.85
CA GLU A 297 28.92 12.54 -6.87
C GLU A 297 29.54 13.66 -7.71
N ALA A 298 28.91 14.84 -7.79
CA ALA A 298 29.44 15.97 -8.55
C ALA A 298 30.73 16.55 -7.95
N ASP A 299 31.08 16.18 -6.73
CA ASP A 299 32.34 16.53 -6.10
C ASP A 299 33.43 15.47 -6.33
N SER A 300 33.11 14.34 -6.99
CA SER A 300 34.07 13.27 -7.30
C SER A 300 34.58 13.36 -8.73
N GLU A 301 35.83 13.80 -8.88
CA GLU A 301 36.53 13.85 -10.18
C GLU A 301 36.59 12.50 -10.88
N GLU A 302 36.67 11.40 -10.13
CA GLU A 302 36.67 10.04 -10.69
C GLU A 302 35.30 9.69 -11.30
N VAL A 303 34.20 10.00 -10.61
CA VAL A 303 32.85 9.76 -11.11
C VAL A 303 32.54 10.69 -12.29
N LEU A 304 32.90 11.97 -12.22
CA LEU A 304 32.72 12.93 -13.32
C LEU A 304 33.45 12.48 -14.60
N ARG A 305 34.68 11.96 -14.45
CA ARG A 305 35.44 11.40 -15.57
C ARG A 305 34.76 10.16 -16.15
N GLN A 306 34.24 9.28 -15.30
CA GLN A 306 33.56 8.05 -15.73
C GLN A 306 32.28 8.34 -16.53
N VAL A 307 31.49 9.33 -16.11
CA VAL A 307 30.28 9.74 -16.83
C VAL A 307 30.56 10.72 -17.98
N GLY A 308 31.80 11.20 -18.11
CA GLY A 308 32.24 12.10 -19.18
C GLY A 308 31.66 13.52 -19.11
N LEU A 309 31.36 14.03 -17.92
CA LEU A 309 30.72 15.35 -17.73
C LEU A 309 31.57 16.28 -16.88
N SER A 310 31.44 17.58 -17.11
CA SER A 310 31.89 18.59 -16.13
C SER A 310 30.93 18.63 -14.93
N ARG A 311 31.40 19.12 -13.78
CA ARG A 311 30.56 19.35 -12.60
C ARG A 311 29.31 20.18 -12.91
N ALA A 312 29.48 21.27 -13.66
CA ALA A 312 28.37 22.17 -14.03
C ALA A 312 27.34 21.47 -14.92
N GLU A 313 27.81 20.65 -15.86
CA GLU A 313 26.92 19.89 -16.75
C GLU A 313 26.18 18.78 -16.00
N PHE A 314 26.87 18.06 -15.11
CA PHE A 314 26.25 17.05 -14.25
C PHE A 314 25.09 17.64 -13.42
N LEU A 315 25.36 18.76 -12.76
CA LEU A 315 24.36 19.53 -11.99
C LEU A 315 23.18 19.97 -12.85
N CYS A 316 23.44 20.50 -14.04
CA CYS A 316 22.40 20.90 -14.98
C CYS A 316 21.50 19.72 -15.37
N ARG A 317 22.08 18.54 -15.63
CA ARG A 317 21.31 17.33 -15.97
C ARG A 317 20.48 16.84 -14.79
N CYS A 318 21.00 16.92 -13.57
CA CYS A 318 20.22 16.61 -12.36
C CYS A 318 19.01 17.54 -12.20
N GLN A 319 19.18 18.85 -12.43
CA GLN A 319 18.05 19.79 -12.41
C GLN A 319 17.01 19.45 -13.49
N CYS A 320 17.45 19.16 -14.73
CA CYS A 320 16.54 18.72 -15.79
C CYS A 320 15.77 17.44 -15.40
N SER A 321 16.43 16.46 -14.78
CA SER A 321 15.78 15.25 -14.28
C SER A 321 14.74 15.55 -13.19
N LEU A 322 15.02 16.49 -12.29
CA LEU A 322 14.09 16.94 -11.26
C LEU A 322 12.85 17.60 -11.87
N ASP A 323 13.05 18.47 -12.86
CA ASP A 323 11.96 19.14 -13.58
C ASP A 323 11.09 18.13 -14.34
N LYS A 324 11.69 17.14 -15.00
CA LYS A 324 10.93 16.07 -15.67
C LYS A 324 10.21 15.16 -14.68
N PHE A 325 10.79 14.89 -13.51
CA PHE A 325 10.10 14.17 -12.44
C PHE A 325 8.86 14.94 -11.97
N ALA A 326 8.96 16.26 -11.79
CA ALA A 326 7.82 17.12 -11.43
C ALA A 326 6.66 17.01 -12.43
N LEU A 327 6.98 16.89 -13.73
CA LEU A 327 5.98 16.70 -14.78
C LEU A 327 5.38 15.29 -14.83
N ALA A 328 6.11 14.29 -14.34
CA ALA A 328 5.68 12.89 -14.34
C ALA A 328 4.74 12.53 -13.19
N VAL A 329 4.66 13.37 -12.15
CA VAL A 329 3.80 13.16 -10.98
C VAL A 329 2.56 14.08 -11.02
N PRO A 330 1.44 13.69 -10.38
CA PRO A 330 0.25 14.54 -10.29
C PRO A 330 0.55 15.89 -9.60
N ARG A 331 0.01 16.98 -10.16
CA ARG A 331 0.26 18.36 -9.67
C ARG A 331 -0.36 18.65 -8.32
N GLU A 332 -1.36 17.87 -7.91
CA GLU A 332 -2.11 18.03 -6.66
C GLU A 332 -1.41 17.37 -5.46
N LEU A 333 -0.22 16.80 -5.66
CA LEU A 333 0.57 16.25 -4.56
C LEU A 333 1.18 17.37 -3.73
N PRO A 334 1.22 17.24 -2.39
CA PRO A 334 1.93 18.19 -1.53
C PRO A 334 3.44 17.92 -1.60
N LEU A 335 4.01 18.05 -2.80
CA LEU A 335 5.38 17.67 -3.15
C LEU A 335 6.27 18.90 -3.30
N GLU A 336 7.37 18.90 -2.56
CA GLU A 336 8.49 19.80 -2.66
C GLU A 336 9.68 19.04 -3.26
N LEU A 337 10.29 19.63 -4.29
CA LEU A 337 11.43 19.05 -4.99
C LEU A 337 12.65 19.93 -4.79
N GLU A 338 13.80 19.30 -4.56
CA GLU A 338 15.04 20.01 -4.28
C GLU A 338 16.28 19.34 -4.87
N MET A 339 17.27 20.16 -5.21
CA MET A 339 18.65 19.69 -5.38
C MET A 339 19.24 19.47 -3.99
N PHE A 340 19.55 18.22 -3.63
CA PHE A 340 20.18 17.91 -2.36
C PHE A 340 21.70 18.09 -2.48
N GLY A 341 22.13 19.35 -2.45
CA GLY A 341 23.54 19.76 -2.50
C GLY A 341 23.96 20.64 -1.32
N GLU A 342 24.96 21.49 -1.54
CA GLU A 342 25.53 22.38 -0.52
C GLU A 342 24.48 23.34 0.07
N GLN A 343 23.64 23.94 -0.78
CA GLN A 343 22.60 24.89 -0.34
C GLN A 343 21.59 24.22 0.60
N ARG A 344 21.13 23.00 0.27
CA ARG A 344 20.15 22.26 1.06
C ARG A 344 20.74 21.80 2.40
N SER A 345 21.95 21.24 2.34
CA SER A 345 22.66 20.76 3.52
C SER A 345 23.20 21.88 4.40
N LYS A 346 23.32 23.11 3.89
CA LYS A 346 23.94 24.26 4.56
C LYS A 346 25.37 23.93 5.03
N GLY A 347 26.11 23.17 4.20
CA GLY A 347 27.46 22.70 4.52
C GLY A 347 27.55 21.59 5.58
N ARG A 348 26.43 21.08 6.11
CA ARG A 348 26.43 20.07 7.19
C ARG A 348 26.77 18.65 6.71
N LEU A 349 26.52 18.35 5.44
CA LEU A 349 26.60 16.98 4.92
C LEU A 349 27.99 16.36 5.12
N ARG A 350 29.05 17.01 4.62
CA ARG A 350 30.41 16.46 4.66
C ARG A 350 30.91 16.28 6.11
N PRO A 351 30.82 17.29 7.00
CA PRO A 351 31.18 17.10 8.41
C PRO A 351 30.42 15.95 9.09
N TYR A 352 29.12 15.82 8.83
CA TYR A 352 28.32 14.73 9.41
C TYR A 352 28.72 13.37 8.84
N ALA A 353 28.96 13.27 7.54
CA ALA A 353 29.39 12.03 6.91
C ALA A 353 30.79 11.61 7.41
N GLU A 354 31.76 12.53 7.48
CA GLU A 354 33.10 12.27 8.01
C GLU A 354 33.06 11.76 9.45
N GLN A 355 32.21 12.34 10.31
CA GLN A 355 31.99 11.86 11.67
C GLN A 355 31.49 10.41 11.66
N VAL A 356 30.49 10.10 10.83
CA VAL A 356 29.90 8.75 10.77
C VAL A 356 30.91 7.73 10.24
N VAL A 357 31.71 8.07 9.21
CA VAL A 357 32.81 7.21 8.73
C VAL A 357 33.78 6.90 9.87
N ALA A 358 34.23 7.92 10.61
CA ALA A 358 35.16 7.75 11.72
C ALA A 358 34.58 6.84 12.81
N GLU A 359 33.28 6.94 13.10
CA GLU A 359 32.60 6.06 14.06
C GLU A 359 32.49 4.61 13.55
N MET A 360 32.06 4.40 12.30
CA MET A 360 31.91 3.07 11.71
C MET A 360 33.24 2.35 11.57
N SER A 361 34.31 3.06 11.21
CA SER A 361 35.68 2.51 11.21
C SER A 361 36.15 2.04 12.58
N ASN A 362 35.58 2.58 13.67
CA ASN A 362 35.82 2.14 15.05
C ASN A 362 34.78 1.10 15.54
N GLY A 363 33.97 0.54 14.63
CA GLY A 363 32.93 -0.44 14.97
C GLY A 363 31.72 0.15 15.71
N ARG A 364 31.54 1.48 15.69
CA ARG A 364 30.37 2.16 16.27
C ARG A 364 29.36 2.43 15.16
N PHE A 365 28.19 1.81 15.26
CA PHE A 365 27.14 1.86 14.24
C PHE A 365 25.90 2.66 14.71
N GLY A 366 26.12 3.63 15.60
CA GLY A 366 25.06 4.46 16.17
C GLY A 366 23.89 3.64 16.69
N ARG A 367 22.68 4.03 16.27
CA ARG A 367 21.41 3.44 16.68
C ARG A 367 20.88 2.36 15.72
N MET A 368 21.65 2.00 14.69
CA MET A 368 21.17 1.09 13.63
C MET A 368 20.68 -0.26 14.18
N ALA A 369 21.33 -0.78 15.23
CA ALA A 369 20.95 -2.08 15.81
C ALA A 369 19.59 -2.05 16.54
N GLU A 370 19.08 -0.87 16.88
CA GLU A 370 17.76 -0.71 17.49
C GLU A 370 16.64 -1.08 16.49
N LEU A 371 16.84 -0.83 15.18
CA LEU A 371 15.87 -1.18 14.13
C LEU A 371 16.22 -2.45 13.33
N HIS A 372 17.51 -2.82 13.31
CA HIS A 372 18.01 -3.87 12.44
C HIS A 372 18.65 -5.01 13.23
N ASP A 373 17.88 -6.08 13.44
CA ASP A 373 18.39 -7.33 14.01
C ASP A 373 19.44 -7.96 13.08
N GLY A 374 20.51 -8.52 13.65
CA GLY A 374 21.61 -9.11 12.89
C GLY A 374 22.43 -8.08 12.11
N LEU A 375 22.57 -6.85 12.64
CA LEU A 375 23.24 -5.76 11.96
C LEU A 375 24.66 -6.12 11.51
N LYS A 376 25.44 -6.84 12.33
CA LYS A 376 26.83 -7.18 12.01
C LYS A 376 26.91 -8.08 10.78
N GLU A 377 26.07 -9.11 10.74
CA GLU A 377 25.97 -10.06 9.63
C GLU A 377 25.50 -9.35 8.35
N ILE A 378 24.57 -8.40 8.50
CA ILE A 378 24.12 -7.55 7.41
C ILE A 378 25.27 -6.68 6.88
N LEU A 379 25.97 -5.94 7.74
CA LEU A 379 27.06 -5.07 7.30
C LEU A 379 28.19 -5.85 6.61
N ALA A 380 28.49 -7.06 7.08
CA ALA A 380 29.52 -7.93 6.49
C ALA A 380 29.20 -8.38 5.05
N ARG A 381 27.92 -8.43 4.65
CA ARG A 381 27.51 -8.94 3.32
C ARG A 381 27.38 -7.85 2.27
N ILE A 382 27.14 -6.60 2.68
CA ILE A 382 26.89 -5.45 1.80
C ILE A 382 28.00 -5.27 0.75
N PRO A 383 29.31 -5.28 1.11
CA PRO A 383 30.39 -5.13 0.15
C PRO A 383 30.38 -6.19 -0.96
N GLY A 384 30.19 -7.46 -0.59
CA GLY A 384 30.10 -8.55 -1.56
C GLY A 384 28.90 -8.41 -2.50
N GLN A 385 27.76 -7.94 -1.98
CA GLN A 385 26.54 -7.73 -2.77
C GLN A 385 26.65 -6.56 -3.75
N TYR A 386 27.42 -5.52 -3.42
CA TYR A 386 27.52 -4.30 -4.22
C TYR A 386 28.82 -4.14 -5.01
N ARG A 387 29.79 -5.05 -4.90
CA ARG A 387 31.06 -4.98 -5.65
C ARG A 387 30.86 -4.70 -7.14
N THR A 388 30.11 -5.54 -7.84
CA THR A 388 29.93 -5.39 -9.30
C THR A 388 29.20 -4.10 -9.69
N PHE A 389 28.50 -3.48 -8.76
CA PHE A 389 27.90 -2.18 -8.96
C PHE A 389 28.94 -1.07 -8.81
N TYR A 390 29.75 -1.10 -7.76
CA TYR A 390 30.82 -0.12 -7.55
C TYR A 390 31.91 -0.21 -8.63
N GLU A 391 32.30 -1.41 -9.04
CA GLU A 391 33.28 -1.58 -10.11
C GLU A 391 32.81 -0.95 -11.44
N ARG A 392 31.51 -1.01 -11.74
CA ARG A 392 30.94 -0.29 -12.89
C ARG A 392 30.88 1.21 -12.66
N TRP A 393 30.45 1.62 -11.47
CA TRP A 393 30.31 3.03 -11.13
C TRP A 393 31.64 3.78 -11.21
N TYR A 394 32.75 3.13 -10.89
CA TYR A 394 34.10 3.70 -10.96
C TYR A 394 34.89 3.23 -12.20
N GLY A 395 34.31 2.40 -13.07
CA GLY A 395 34.93 1.93 -14.31
C GLY A 395 36.15 1.02 -14.15
N ARG A 396 36.33 0.35 -12.99
CA ARG A 396 37.51 -0.48 -12.71
C ARG A 396 37.23 -1.58 -11.68
N SER A 397 38.03 -2.65 -11.72
CA SER A 397 38.04 -3.67 -10.67
C SER A 397 38.51 -3.08 -9.33
N MET A 398 37.95 -3.59 -8.23
CA MET A 398 38.21 -3.07 -6.89
C MET A 398 38.62 -4.16 -5.91
N ALA A 399 39.54 -3.83 -5.01
CA ALA A 399 39.90 -4.67 -3.88
C ALA A 399 38.81 -4.63 -2.80
N ASP A 400 38.73 -5.69 -1.97
CA ASP A 400 37.72 -5.82 -0.91
C ASP A 400 37.71 -4.64 0.07
N LEU A 401 38.91 -4.20 0.46
CA LEU A 401 39.09 -3.08 1.37
C LEU A 401 38.53 -1.77 0.77
N GLU A 402 38.71 -1.56 -0.52
CA GLU A 402 38.23 -0.39 -1.22
C GLU A 402 36.70 -0.40 -1.34
N VAL A 403 36.11 -1.55 -1.70
CA VAL A 403 34.64 -1.71 -1.72
C VAL A 403 34.05 -1.43 -0.33
N ASN A 404 34.68 -1.93 0.74
CA ASN A 404 34.26 -1.67 2.12
C ASN A 404 34.29 -0.17 2.45
N GLN A 405 35.33 0.54 2.02
CA GLN A 405 35.46 1.98 2.25
C GLN A 405 34.36 2.76 1.54
N ILE A 406 34.05 2.43 0.28
CA ILE A 406 32.97 3.06 -0.48
C ILE A 406 31.62 2.82 0.19
N VAL A 407 31.37 1.59 0.67
CA VAL A 407 30.14 1.27 1.42
C VAL A 407 29.99 2.15 2.66
N TYR A 408 31.06 2.36 3.43
CA TYR A 408 31.02 3.21 4.62
C TYR A 408 30.89 4.69 4.29
N GLN A 409 31.54 5.17 3.23
CA GLN A 409 31.38 6.54 2.77
C GLN A 409 29.93 6.82 2.37
N GLN A 410 29.31 5.93 1.58
CA GLN A 410 27.91 6.08 1.19
C GLN A 410 26.96 5.89 2.37
N GLY A 411 27.19 4.88 3.20
CA GLY A 411 26.40 4.71 4.42
C GLY A 411 26.43 5.96 5.30
N ALA A 412 27.58 6.62 5.41
CA ALA A 412 27.72 7.86 6.14
C ALA A 412 26.96 9.03 5.51
N GLU A 413 26.91 9.13 4.19
CA GLU A 413 26.08 10.13 3.50
C GLU A 413 24.58 9.91 3.79
N TYR A 414 24.09 8.67 3.76
CA TYR A 414 22.71 8.34 4.12
C TYR A 414 22.39 8.73 5.57
N ALA A 415 23.31 8.43 6.50
CA ALA A 415 23.20 8.83 7.90
C ALA A 415 23.17 10.36 8.07
N ALA A 416 24.03 11.08 7.34
CA ALA A 416 24.09 12.53 7.37
C ALA A 416 22.80 13.18 6.82
N VAL A 417 22.28 12.66 5.71
CA VAL A 417 21.00 13.10 5.13
C VAL A 417 19.85 12.89 6.12
N ALA A 418 19.77 11.72 6.76
CA ALA A 418 18.75 11.44 7.76
C ALA A 418 18.82 12.43 8.94
N ARG A 419 20.03 12.72 9.43
CA ARG A 419 20.24 13.73 10.48
C ARG A 419 19.82 15.14 10.05
N ILE A 420 20.18 15.55 8.83
CA ILE A 420 19.79 16.86 8.28
C ILE A 420 18.26 16.98 8.21
N TYR A 421 17.58 15.95 7.71
CA TYR A 421 16.12 15.94 7.68
C TYR A 421 15.50 15.98 9.08
N GLN A 422 16.06 15.27 10.07
CA GLN A 422 15.61 15.37 11.46
C GLN A 422 15.72 16.81 11.99
N GLU A 423 16.89 17.44 11.80
CA GLU A 423 17.14 18.80 12.29
C GLU A 423 16.20 19.83 11.64
N ASP A 424 15.86 19.63 10.37
CA ASP A 424 15.07 20.60 9.60
C ASP A 424 13.55 20.38 9.71
N PHE A 425 13.10 19.15 9.93
CA PHE A 425 11.68 18.78 9.89
C PHE A 425 11.14 18.11 11.16
N GLY A 426 12.00 17.80 12.14
CA GLY A 426 11.63 17.18 13.41
C GLY A 426 11.59 15.65 13.37
N ASP A 427 10.87 15.05 14.31
CA ASP A 427 10.87 13.59 14.50
C ASP A 427 9.76 12.85 13.73
N ASN A 428 8.72 13.56 13.28
CA ASN A 428 7.55 12.97 12.64
C ASN A 428 7.76 12.75 11.12
N ILE A 429 8.79 11.98 10.80
CA ILE A 429 9.30 11.75 9.45
C ILE A 429 9.17 10.28 9.04
N VAL A 430 8.84 10.03 7.77
CA VAL A 430 9.04 8.73 7.11
C VAL A 430 10.03 8.90 5.96
N MET A 431 11.11 8.12 5.96
CA MET A 431 12.07 8.07 4.87
C MET A 431 11.52 7.20 3.73
N LEU A 432 11.55 7.70 2.51
CA LEU A 432 11.26 6.96 1.28
C LEU A 432 12.59 6.62 0.60
N ALA A 433 12.84 5.33 0.40
CA ALA A 433 14.09 4.83 -0.17
C ALA A 433 13.87 4.05 -1.47
N GLY A 434 14.83 4.15 -2.39
CA GLY A 434 14.79 3.48 -3.69
C GLY A 434 15.82 2.36 -3.83
N ASP A 435 15.40 1.24 -4.41
CA ASP A 435 16.21 0.21 -5.11
C ASP A 435 17.29 -0.56 -4.33
N ARG A 436 17.69 -0.11 -3.12
CA ARG A 436 18.83 -0.64 -2.36
C ARG A 436 18.47 -0.80 -0.88
N PRO A 437 17.78 -1.90 -0.50
CA PRO A 437 17.27 -2.05 0.86
C PRO A 437 18.37 -2.09 1.91
N GLU A 438 19.54 -2.66 1.60
CA GLU A 438 20.63 -2.75 2.59
C GLU A 438 21.23 -1.39 2.93
N MET A 439 21.28 -0.44 1.99
CA MET A 439 21.85 0.89 2.21
C MET A 439 20.94 1.81 3.02
N HIS A 440 19.61 1.67 2.93
CA HIS A 440 18.73 2.55 3.71
C HIS A 440 18.83 2.33 5.23
N ARG A 441 19.46 1.23 5.68
CA ARG A 441 19.68 0.94 7.11
C ARG A 441 20.58 1.98 7.77
N PHE A 442 21.46 2.63 7.01
CA PHE A 442 22.32 3.68 7.53
C PHE A 442 21.55 4.95 7.91
N ASN A 443 20.32 5.15 7.41
CA ASN A 443 19.44 6.21 7.88
C ASN A 443 19.18 6.11 9.39
N ALA A 444 19.29 4.90 9.96
CA ALA A 444 19.08 4.63 11.37
C ALA A 444 20.28 4.96 12.28
N PHE A 445 21.35 5.57 11.74
CA PHE A 445 22.56 5.84 12.53
C PHE A 445 22.29 6.82 13.69
N TYR A 446 21.65 7.95 13.41
CA TYR A 446 21.31 8.97 14.42
C TYR A 446 19.84 8.92 14.85
N CYS A 447 18.94 8.58 13.91
CA CYS A 447 17.50 8.77 14.05
C CYS A 447 16.77 7.45 13.83
N LEU A 448 15.72 7.13 14.59
CA LEU A 448 14.96 5.88 14.38
C LEU A 448 13.79 6.07 13.39
N PHE A 449 14.06 6.64 12.21
CA PHE A 449 12.97 6.91 11.28
C PHE A 449 12.41 5.64 10.63
N PRO A 450 11.08 5.51 10.55
CA PRO A 450 10.49 4.51 9.67
C PRO A 450 10.94 4.77 8.23
N THR A 451 11.48 3.73 7.59
CA THR A 451 11.89 3.78 6.18
C THR A 451 11.02 2.83 5.35
N LEU A 452 10.40 3.36 4.29
CA LEU A 452 9.65 2.58 3.31
C LEU A 452 10.48 2.46 2.04
N CYS A 453 10.91 1.25 1.69
CA CYS A 453 11.81 1.00 0.57
C CYS A 453 11.08 0.41 -0.64
N ALA A 454 11.28 1.00 -1.82
CA ALA A 454 10.86 0.41 -3.09
C ALA A 454 11.70 -0.85 -3.40
N LYS A 455 11.07 -1.87 -4.00
CA LYS A 455 11.78 -2.98 -4.64
C LYS A 455 12.12 -2.60 -6.08
N ARG A 456 13.09 -3.33 -6.64
CA ARG A 456 13.41 -3.35 -8.07
C ARG A 456 12.16 -3.73 -8.86
N ALA A 457 11.65 -2.78 -9.63
CA ALA A 457 10.35 -2.88 -10.25
C ALA A 457 10.29 -2.00 -11.51
N TYR A 458 11.19 -2.27 -12.44
CA TYR A 458 11.32 -1.57 -13.72
C TYR A 458 10.79 -2.44 -14.86
#